data_AF-A0A9R1EPQ5-F1
#
_entry.id   AF-A0A9R1EPQ5-F1
#
_cell.length_a   1.000
_cell.length_b   1.000
_cell.length_c   1.000
_cell.angle_alpha   90.00
_cell.angle_beta   90.00
_cell.angle_gamma   90.00
#
_symmetry.space_group_name_H-M   'P 1'
#
loop_
_entity.id
_entity.type
_entity.pdbx_description
1 polymer ?
#
loop_
_entity_poly.entity_id
_entity_poly.type
_entity_poly.pdbx_seq_one_letter_code
_entity_poly.pdbx_strand_id
1 'polypeptide(L)'
;MARAPVLLLLALLAAALAAATPAAALGGRGARVGGWGPIPDVRDAHIQELGGWAVEQHARLASDGLRFRRVTRGEQQVVSGMNYRLFVDAADGSGRSAPYLAEVYEQSWTKTRQLTSFKPAAN
;
A
#
# COMPACT_ATOMS: atom_id res chain seq x y z
N MET A 1 43.97 -8.08 -4.52
CA MET A 1 43.42 -6.94 -5.26
C MET A 1 43.23 -7.37 -6.70
N ALA A 2 42.00 -7.57 -7.14
CA ALA A 2 41.70 -7.97 -8.51
C ALA A 2 40.63 -7.02 -9.06
N ARG A 3 41.05 -6.20 -10.02
CA ARG A 3 40.17 -5.56 -10.99
C ARG A 3 40.22 -6.44 -12.23
N ALA A 4 39.07 -6.82 -12.75
CA ALA A 4 38.92 -7.13 -14.17
C ALA A 4 37.49 -6.79 -14.63
N PRO A 5 37.32 -6.35 -15.89
CA PRO A 5 36.10 -5.81 -16.47
C PRO A 5 35.37 -6.87 -17.32
N VAL A 6 34.27 -6.51 -18.01
CA VAL A 6 33.93 -6.91 -19.40
C VAL A 6 32.45 -6.63 -19.68
N LEU A 7 32.22 -5.78 -20.67
CA LEU A 7 30.96 -5.63 -21.41
C LEU A 7 30.77 -6.85 -22.31
N LEU A 8 29.63 -7.54 -22.22
CA LEU A 8 29.15 -8.46 -23.26
C LEU A 8 27.65 -8.21 -23.48
N LEU A 9 27.36 -7.46 -24.54
CA LEU A 9 26.08 -7.41 -25.23
C LEU A 9 25.80 -8.77 -25.87
N LEU A 10 24.63 -9.38 -25.64
CA LEU A 10 24.01 -10.31 -26.58
C LEU A 10 22.49 -10.10 -26.58
N ALA A 11 22.00 -9.68 -27.74
CA ALA A 11 20.60 -9.50 -28.08
C ALA A 11 19.90 -10.86 -28.27
N LEU A 12 18.63 -10.94 -27.88
CA LEU A 12 17.68 -11.87 -28.47
C LEU A 12 16.33 -11.18 -28.65
N LEU A 13 16.14 -10.67 -29.87
CA LEU A 13 14.84 -10.33 -30.43
C LEU A 13 14.22 -11.63 -30.94
N ALA A 14 13.04 -12.00 -30.42
CA ALA A 14 12.16 -12.97 -31.07
C ALA A 14 10.71 -12.51 -30.87
N ALA A 15 10.19 -11.81 -31.88
CA ALA A 15 8.76 -11.62 -32.03
C ALA A 15 8.14 -12.95 -32.49
N ALA A 16 7.26 -13.52 -31.68
CA ALA A 16 6.42 -14.65 -32.07
C ALA A 16 4.96 -14.29 -31.79
N LEU A 17 4.22 -14.03 -32.88
CA LEU A 17 2.78 -13.89 -32.91
C LEU A 17 2.17 -15.29 -32.70
N ALA A 18 1.58 -15.56 -31.53
CA ALA A 18 0.85 -16.80 -31.27
C ALA A 18 -0.60 -16.48 -30.92
N ALA A 19 -1.51 -17.10 -31.68
CA ALA A 19 -2.94 -16.93 -31.62
C ALA A 19 -3.52 -17.18 -30.21
N ALA A 20 -4.37 -16.27 -29.76
CA ALA A 20 -5.09 -16.40 -28.50
C ALA A 20 -6.09 -17.57 -28.56
N THR A 21 -5.83 -18.61 -27.78
CA THR A 21 -6.87 -19.52 -27.28
C THR A 21 -7.13 -19.15 -25.83
N PRO A 22 -8.38 -18.90 -25.39
CA PRO A 22 -8.63 -18.76 -23.96
C PRO A 22 -8.68 -20.17 -23.36
N ALA A 23 -7.56 -20.61 -22.79
CA ALA A 23 -7.56 -21.67 -21.80
C ALA A 23 -8.24 -21.13 -20.53
N ALA A 24 -9.37 -21.72 -20.16
CA ALA A 24 -10.08 -21.41 -18.92
C ALA A 24 -9.13 -21.56 -17.71
N ALA A 25 -8.71 -20.44 -17.14
CA ALA A 25 -7.90 -20.43 -15.94
C ALA A 25 -8.82 -20.75 -14.73
N LEU A 26 -8.82 -22.01 -14.30
CA LEU A 26 -9.21 -22.39 -12.95
C LEU A 26 -8.15 -21.86 -11.98
N GLY A 27 -8.24 -20.56 -11.68
CA GLY A 27 -7.30 -19.86 -10.82
C GLY A 27 -7.67 -20.04 -9.34
N GLY A 28 -7.08 -21.04 -8.69
CA GLY A 28 -6.96 -21.04 -7.23
C GLY A 28 -6.30 -19.74 -6.78
N ARG A 29 -7.03 -18.93 -6.01
CA ARG A 29 -6.55 -17.66 -5.44
C ARG A 29 -5.53 -17.93 -4.33
N GLY A 30 -4.33 -18.37 -4.71
CA GLY A 30 -3.16 -18.22 -3.85
C GLY A 30 -2.77 -16.76 -3.82
N ALA A 31 -2.87 -16.11 -2.66
CA ALA A 31 -2.36 -14.75 -2.47
C ALA A 31 -0.89 -14.72 -2.92
N ARG A 32 -0.57 -13.90 -3.93
CA ARG A 32 0.80 -13.74 -4.41
C ARG A 32 1.61 -13.10 -3.29
N VAL A 33 2.46 -13.87 -2.61
CA VAL A 33 3.31 -13.37 -1.53
C VAL A 33 4.28 -12.32 -2.12
N GLY A 34 4.28 -11.12 -1.53
CA GLY A 34 5.16 -10.00 -1.92
C GLY A 34 4.54 -8.92 -2.82
N GLY A 35 3.38 -9.18 -3.42
CA GLY A 35 2.61 -8.16 -4.16
C GLY A 35 1.70 -7.33 -3.25
N TRP A 36 1.21 -6.20 -3.76
CA TRP A 36 0.04 -5.55 -3.16
C TRP A 36 -1.17 -6.47 -3.28
N GLY A 37 -1.88 -6.65 -2.18
CA GLY A 37 -3.14 -7.39 -2.14
C GLY A 37 -4.19 -6.64 -1.33
N PRO A 38 -5.48 -6.87 -1.57
CA PRO A 38 -6.54 -6.24 -0.80
C PRO A 38 -6.48 -6.67 0.66
N ILE A 39 -6.77 -5.75 1.57
CA ILE A 39 -7.02 -6.07 2.99
C ILE A 39 -8.39 -6.77 3.07
N PRO A 40 -8.48 -8.02 3.55
CA PRO A 40 -9.73 -8.77 3.54
C PRO A 40 -10.80 -8.19 4.47
N ASP A 41 -10.40 -7.72 5.65
CA ASP A 41 -11.27 -7.07 6.62
C ASP A 41 -10.65 -5.75 7.08
N VAL A 42 -11.17 -4.64 6.56
CA VAL A 42 -10.73 -3.31 7.00
C VAL A 42 -11.31 -2.91 8.35
N ARG A 43 -12.30 -3.65 8.88
CA ARG A 43 -12.88 -3.41 10.21
C ARG A 43 -12.04 -4.05 11.31
N ASP A 44 -11.03 -4.84 10.95
CA ASP A 44 -10.02 -5.33 11.88
C ASP A 44 -9.48 -4.17 12.73
N ALA A 45 -9.37 -4.41 14.04
CA ALA A 45 -9.01 -3.37 15.00
C ALA A 45 -7.63 -2.78 14.72
N HIS A 46 -6.68 -3.59 14.23
CA HIS A 46 -5.34 -3.15 13.86
C HIS A 46 -5.40 -2.22 12.64
N ILE A 47 -6.21 -2.55 11.64
CA ILE A 47 -6.37 -1.71 10.44
C ILE A 47 -7.02 -0.37 10.78
N GLN A 48 -8.04 -0.37 11.64
CA GLN A 48 -8.63 0.89 12.12
C GLN A 48 -7.66 1.70 12.98
N GLU A 49 -6.85 1.06 13.81
CA GLU A 49 -5.79 1.70 14.60
C GLU A 49 -4.74 2.36 13.70
N LEU A 50 -4.25 1.65 12.67
CA LEU A 50 -3.32 2.21 11.69
C LEU A 50 -3.90 3.43 10.96
N GLY A 51 -5.18 3.37 10.58
CA GLY A 51 -5.88 4.48 9.96
C GLY A 51 -5.99 5.70 10.89
N GLY A 52 -6.35 5.46 12.16
CA GLY A 52 -6.42 6.49 13.18
C GLY A 52 -5.07 7.15 13.45
N TRP A 53 -4.05 6.33 13.66
CA TRP A 53 -2.68 6.77 13.86
C TRP A 53 -2.17 7.61 12.68
N ALA A 54 -2.45 7.20 11.44
CA ALA A 54 -2.03 7.92 10.25
C ALA A 54 -2.64 9.33 10.17
N VAL A 55 -3.94 9.46 10.44
CA VAL A 55 -4.62 10.77 10.46
C VAL A 55 -4.09 11.64 11.59
N GLU A 56 -3.88 11.09 12.79
CA GLU A 56 -3.34 11.83 13.93
C GLU A 56 -1.92 12.35 13.65
N GLN A 57 -1.04 11.51 13.09
CA GLN A 57 0.32 11.94 12.72
C GLN A 57 0.28 13.04 11.66
N HIS A 58 -0.56 12.91 10.64
CA HIS A 58 -0.72 13.97 9.63
C HIS A 58 -1.22 15.26 10.27
N ALA A 59 -2.31 15.19 11.05
CA ALA A 59 -2.91 16.36 11.67
C ALA A 59 -1.93 17.10 12.59
N ARG A 60 -1.07 16.36 13.30
CA ARG A 60 0.02 16.94 14.12
C ARG A 60 1.08 17.63 13.26
N LEU A 61 1.51 17.01 12.16
CA LEU A 61 2.56 17.57 11.29
C LEU A 61 2.08 18.75 10.46
N ALA A 62 0.84 18.70 9.96
CA ALA A 62 0.22 19.72 9.13
C ALA A 62 -0.49 20.82 9.94
N SER A 63 -0.77 20.57 11.22
CA SER A 63 -1.56 21.46 12.09
C SER A 63 -2.96 21.79 11.53
N ASP A 64 -3.60 20.85 10.84
CA ASP A 64 -4.88 21.05 10.15
C ASP A 64 -6.11 20.56 10.95
N GLY A 65 -5.89 19.85 12.06
CA GLY A 65 -6.96 19.37 12.94
C GLY A 65 -7.84 18.29 12.32
N LEU A 66 -7.36 17.56 11.30
CA LEU A 66 -8.08 16.40 10.76
C LEU A 66 -8.31 15.32 11.84
N ARG A 67 -9.51 14.74 11.82
CA ARG A 67 -9.94 13.71 12.77
C ARG A 67 -10.36 12.45 12.03
N PHE A 68 -9.82 11.32 12.45
CA PHE A 68 -10.14 10.01 11.88
C PHE A 68 -11.61 9.66 12.05
N ARG A 69 -12.21 9.04 11.02
CA ARG A 69 -13.54 8.42 11.11
C ARG A 69 -13.46 6.91 11.00
N ARG A 70 -12.89 6.40 9.90
CA ARG A 70 -12.75 4.98 9.62
C ARG A 70 -11.83 4.72 8.43
N VAL A 71 -11.31 3.50 8.34
CA VAL A 71 -10.79 2.95 7.07
C VAL A 71 -11.96 2.42 6.25
N THR A 72 -12.01 2.75 4.96
CA THR A 72 -13.08 2.35 4.03
C THR A 72 -12.68 1.19 3.12
N ARG A 73 -11.40 1.15 2.71
CA ARG A 73 -10.77 0.07 1.94
C ARG A 73 -9.26 0.19 2.10
N GLY A 74 -8.52 -0.84 1.70
CA GLY A 74 -7.07 -0.72 1.62
C GLY A 74 -6.39 -1.91 1.00
N GLU A 75 -5.10 -1.75 0.80
CA GLU A 75 -4.19 -2.77 0.29
C GLU A 75 -3.04 -2.94 1.29
N GLN A 76 -2.48 -4.15 1.32
CA GLN A 76 -1.31 -4.48 2.12
C GLN A 76 -0.26 -5.18 1.25
N GLN A 77 1.00 -5.02 1.64
CA GLN A 77 2.12 -5.69 1.01
C GLN A 77 3.14 -6.12 2.05
N VAL A 78 3.58 -7.37 1.97
CA VAL A 78 4.67 -7.90 2.78
C VAL A 78 6.02 -7.44 2.21
N VAL A 79 6.89 -6.88 3.05
CA VAL A 79 8.27 -6.47 2.76
C VAL A 79 9.19 -6.91 3.90
N SER A 80 10.24 -6.17 4.26
CA SER A 80 10.96 -6.33 5.54
C SER A 80 10.13 -5.77 6.73
N GLY A 81 8.83 -6.10 6.76
CA GLY A 81 7.79 -5.41 7.50
C GLY A 81 6.47 -5.48 6.71
N MET A 82 5.58 -4.53 6.93
CA MET A 82 4.30 -4.41 6.24
C MET A 82 4.14 -2.99 5.69
N ASN A 83 3.76 -2.88 4.43
CA ASN A 83 3.24 -1.64 3.87
C ASN A 83 1.70 -1.72 3.81
N TYR A 84 1.05 -0.61 4.12
CA TYR A 84 -0.40 -0.44 4.02
C TYR A 84 -0.73 0.79 3.18
N ARG A 85 -1.74 0.65 2.31
CA ARG A 85 -2.42 1.74 1.61
C ARG A 85 -3.85 1.80 2.12
N LEU A 86 -4.12 2.74 3.00
CA LEU A 86 -5.40 2.88 3.67
C LEU A 86 -6.18 4.05 3.09
N PHE A 87 -7.36 3.78 2.53
CA PHE A 87 -8.32 4.82 2.22
C PHE A 87 -9.10 5.12 3.49
N VAL A 88 -8.95 6.33 4.01
CA VAL A 88 -9.56 6.77 5.27
C VAL A 88 -10.54 7.90 5.03
N ASP A 89 -11.68 7.85 5.71
CA ASP A 89 -12.53 9.02 5.86
C ASP A 89 -11.99 9.83 7.05
N ALA A 90 -11.67 11.11 6.84
CA ALA A 90 -11.27 12.04 7.88
C ALA A 90 -12.12 13.30 7.83
N ALA A 91 -12.38 13.90 8.99
CA ALA A 91 -13.18 15.11 9.10
C ALA A 91 -12.40 16.28 9.67
N ASP A 92 -12.64 17.48 9.12
CA ASP A 92 -12.05 18.72 9.60
C ASP A 92 -12.69 19.21 10.92
N GLY A 93 -12.24 20.38 11.39
CA GLY A 93 -12.79 21.05 12.56
C GLY A 93 -14.31 21.33 12.47
N SER A 94 -14.82 21.56 11.25
CA SER A 94 -16.25 21.80 10.97
C SER A 94 -17.09 20.52 10.90
N GLY A 95 -16.43 19.35 10.92
CA GLY A 95 -17.08 18.05 10.81
C GLY A 95 -17.30 17.57 9.37
N ARG A 96 -16.87 18.34 8.36
CA ARG A 96 -16.93 17.92 6.95
C ARG A 96 -15.95 16.79 6.71
N SER A 97 -16.45 15.68 6.19
CA SER A 97 -15.64 14.49 5.90
C SER A 97 -15.15 14.49 4.46
N ALA A 98 -13.90 14.09 4.25
CA ALA A 98 -13.31 13.84 2.94
C ALA A 98 -12.47 12.55 2.96
N PRO A 99 -12.33 11.86 1.81
CA PRO A 99 -11.50 10.67 1.72
C PRO A 99 -10.02 11.03 1.49
N TYR A 100 -9.13 10.30 2.15
CA TYR A 100 -7.68 10.43 2.03
C TYR A 100 -7.04 9.06 1.79
N LEU A 101 -5.91 9.05 1.11
CA LEU A 101 -5.03 7.88 1.03
C LEU A 101 -3.85 8.09 1.97
N ALA A 102 -3.75 7.24 2.97
CA ALA A 102 -2.61 7.13 3.88
C ALA A 102 -1.74 5.93 3.49
N GLU A 103 -0.45 6.15 3.32
CA GLU A 103 0.54 5.07 3.18
C GLU A 103 1.33 4.93 4.49
N VAL A 104 1.34 3.72 5.04
CA VAL A 104 1.95 3.42 6.33
C VAL A 104 2.91 2.24 6.19
N TYR A 105 4.11 2.39 6.72
CA TYR A 105 5.04 1.29 6.96
C TYR A 105 5.01 0.89 8.44
N GLU A 106 4.96 -0.41 8.72
CA GLU A 106 5.01 -0.97 10.06
C GLU A 106 5.93 -2.20 10.13
N GLN A 107 6.70 -2.28 11.21
CA GLN A 107 7.55 -3.43 11.53
C GLN A 107 7.43 -3.73 13.03
N SER A 108 6.56 -4.69 13.36
CA SER A 108 6.14 -4.93 14.76
C SER A 108 7.30 -5.38 15.65
N TRP A 109 8.24 -6.18 15.14
CA TRP A 109 9.36 -6.72 15.93
C TRP A 109 10.43 -5.68 16.32
N THR A 110 10.49 -4.55 15.62
CA THR A 110 11.33 -3.40 15.99
C THR A 110 10.51 -2.24 16.56
N LYS A 111 9.18 -2.39 16.66
CA LYS A 111 8.24 -1.32 17.01
C LYS A 111 8.39 -0.08 16.13
N THR A 112 8.75 -0.28 14.86
CA THR A 112 8.90 0.80 13.89
C THR A 112 7.58 1.04 13.19
N ARG A 113 7.16 2.31 13.12
CA ARG A 113 5.99 2.72 12.34
C ARG A 113 6.26 4.09 11.72
N GLN A 114 5.89 4.26 10.45
CA GLN A 114 6.13 5.49 9.70
C GLN A 114 4.96 5.80 8.76
N LEU A 115 4.52 7.06 8.76
CA LEU A 115 3.60 7.60 7.76
C LEU A 115 4.45 8.02 6.56
N THR A 116 4.38 7.28 5.47
CA THR A 116 5.20 7.54 4.28
C THR A 116 4.52 8.50 3.30
N SER A 117 3.17 8.53 3.28
CA SER A 117 2.40 9.46 2.48
C SER A 117 1.02 9.72 3.09
N PHE A 118 0.50 10.92 2.91
CA PHE A 118 -0.88 11.27 3.22
C PHE A 118 -1.36 12.31 2.21
N LYS A 119 -2.43 11.99 1.46
CA LYS A 119 -2.96 12.86 0.42
C LYS A 119 -4.47 12.69 0.24
N PRO A 120 -5.19 13.70 -0.29
CA PRO A 120 -6.58 13.51 -0.70
C PRO A 120 -6.70 12.33 -1.65
N ALA A 121 -7.74 11.50 -1.45
CA ALA A 121 -8.02 10.40 -2.36
C ALA A 121 -8.75 10.95 -3.59
N ALA A 122 -8.31 10.53 -4.79
CA ALA A 122 -9.09 10.73 -5.99
C ALA A 122 -10.32 9.82 -5.95
N ASN A 123 -11.46 10.37 -6.34
CA ASN A 123 -12.70 9.62 -6.57
C ASN A 123 -12.61 8.84 -7.88
#